data_AF-A0A7W1PJ17-F1
#
_entry.id   AF-A0A7W1PJ17-F1
#
_cell.length_a   1.000
_cell.length_b   1.000
_cell.length_c   1.000
_cell.angle_alpha   90.00
_cell.angle_beta   90.00
_cell.angle_gamma   90.00
#
_symmetry.space_group_name_H-M   'P 1'
#
loop_
_entity.id
_entity.type
_entity.pdbx_description
1 polymer ?
#
loop_
_entity_poly.entity_id
_entity_poly.type
_entity_poly.pdbx_seq_one_letter_code
_entity_poly.pdbx_strand_id
1 'polypeptide(L)' 'MVGATRESVSLVLARFTGDGLVERRGSTMIVAPAPRIAERIDLSAFADDMFVNEMSAQRAVS' A
#
# COMPACT_ATOMS: atom_id res chain seq x y z
N MET A 1 4.59 14.24 -2.52
CA MET A 1 3.45 13.67 -3.28
C MET A 1 3.96 12.37 -3.86
N VAL A 2 3.40 11.23 -3.45
CA VAL A 2 3.73 9.92 -4.03
C VAL A 2 2.91 9.82 -5.32
N GLY A 3 3.50 9.38 -6.44
CA GLY A 3 2.83 9.27 -7.74
C GLY A 3 1.77 8.16 -7.80
N ALA A 4 0.90 8.08 -6.79
CA ALA A 4 -0.09 7.05 -6.58
C ALA A 4 -1.49 7.70 -6.45
N THR A 5 -2.54 6.96 -6.84
CA THR A 5 -3.92 7.42 -6.67
C THR A 5 -4.31 7.42 -5.19
N ARG A 6 -5.33 8.20 -4.83
CA ARG A 6 -5.84 8.25 -3.46
C ARG A 6 -6.37 6.89 -3.01
N GLU A 7 -6.97 6.17 -3.95
CA GLU A 7 -7.58 4.86 -3.78
C GLU A 7 -6.48 3.81 -3.50
N SER A 8 -5.39 3.81 -4.26
CA SER A 8 -4.29 2.88 -4.03
C SER A 8 -3.57 3.17 -2.71
N VAL A 9 -3.39 4.45 -2.35
CA VAL A 9 -2.87 4.83 -1.03
C VAL A 9 -3.80 4.37 0.09
N SER A 10 -5.12 4.54 -0.07
CA SER A 10 -6.10 4.12 0.93
C SER A 10 -6.11 2.60 1.12
N LEU A 11 -5.95 1.83 0.04
CA LEU A 11 -5.88 0.37 0.08
C LEU A 11 -4.66 -0.11 0.87
N VAL A 12 -3.49 0.45 0.59
CA VAL A 12 -2.24 0.10 1.30
C VAL A 12 -2.33 0.44 2.78
N LEU A 13 -2.86 1.63 3.12
CA LEU A 13 -3.03 2.04 4.50
C LEU A 13 -4.04 1.16 5.26
N ALA A 14 -5.11 0.71 4.60
CA ALA A 14 -6.05 -0.25 5.17
C ALA A 14 -5.38 -1.59 5.47
N ARG A 15 -4.54 -2.09 4.55
CA ARG A 15 -3.76 -3.32 4.76
C ARG A 15 -2.77 -3.18 5.93
N PHE A 16 -2.00 -2.09 5.98
CA PHE A 16 -1.08 -1.85 7.09
C PHE A 16 -1.80 -1.68 8.44
N THR A 17 -3.04 -1.19 8.43
CA THR A 17 -3.86 -1.17 9.64
C THR A 17 -4.23 -2.58 10.08
N GLY A 18 -4.66 -3.44 9.14
CA GLY A 18 -4.95 -4.86 9.41
C GLY A 18 -3.72 -5.65 9.89
N ASP A 19 -2.54 -5.31 9.39
CA ASP A 19 -1.27 -5.93 9.78
C ASP A 19 -0.70 -5.41 11.11
N GLY A 20 -1.37 -4.43 11.74
CA GLY A 20 -0.91 -3.79 12.98
C GLY A 20 0.32 -2.88 12.81
N LEU A 21 0.64 -2.51 11.58
CA LEU A 21 1.74 -1.61 11.23
C LEU A 21 1.35 -0.14 11.31
N VAL A 22 0.06 0.17 11.24
CA VAL A 22 -0.46 1.53 11.38
C VAL A 22 -1.68 1.53 12.30
N GLU A 23 -1.73 2.46 13.23
CA GLU A 23 -2.90 2.74 14.06
C GLU A 23 -3.51 4.09 13.66
N ARG A 24 -4.82 4.13 13.45
CA ARG A 24 -5.54 5.37 13.15
C ARG A 24 -6.12 5.99 14.42
N ARG A 25 -5.76 7.24 14.70
CA ARG A 25 -6.37 8.08 15.75
C ARG A 25 -6.99 9.32 15.12
N GLY A 26 -8.26 9.23 14.75
CA GLY A 26 -8.98 10.30 14.06
C GLY A 26 -8.39 10.59 12.68
N SER A 27 -7.83 11.79 12.50
CA SER A 27 -7.11 12.21 11.28
C SER A 27 -5.61 11.92 11.33
N THR A 28 -5.08 11.48 12.47
CA THR A 28 -3.67 11.13 12.66
C THR A 28 -3.47 9.63 12.43
N MET A 29 -2.38 9.29 11.75
CA MET A 29 -1.91 7.91 11.64
C MET A 29 -0.61 7.76 12.43
N ILE A 30 -0.56 6.77 13.32
CA ILE A 30 0.63 6.39 14.07
C ILE A 30 1.22 5.18 13.37
N VAL A 31 2.39 5.35 12.77
CA VAL A 31 3.08 4.29 12.03
C VAL A 31 4.05 3.57 12.96
N ALA A 32 4.13 2.25 12.85
CA ALA A 32 5.09 1.43 13.59
C ALA A 32 6.55 1.88 13.32
N PRO A 33 7.50 1.57 14.22
CA PRO A 33 8.91 1.86 13.99
C PRO A 33 9.43 1.21 12.70
N ALA A 34 10.28 1.94 11.97
CA ALA A 34 10.80 1.53 10.65
C ALA A 34 11.36 0.08 10.57
N PRO A 35 12.07 -0.46 11.59
CA PRO A 35 12.54 -1.85 11.55
C PRO A 35 11.39 -2.86 11.45
N ARG A 36 10.31 -2.66 12.21
CA ARG A 36 9.13 -3.55 12.18
C ARG A 36 8.38 -3.48 10.87
N ILE A 37 8.39 -2.31 10.24
CA ILE A 37 7.83 -2.14 8.90
C ILE A 37 8.70 -2.92 7.91
N ALA A 38 10.03 -2.73 7.93
CA ALA A 38 10.96 -3.38 7.00
C ALA A 38 10.93 -4.91 7.09
N GLU A 39 10.73 -5.47 8.29
CA GLU A 39 10.57 -6.91 8.50
C GLU A 39 9.27 -7.50 7.92
N ARG A 40 8.24 -6.66 7.72
CA ARG A 40 6.91 -7.11 7.28
C ARG A 40 6.55 -6.67 5.87
N ILE A 41 7.23 -5.66 5.33
CA ILE A 41 7.12 -5.28 3.93
C ILE A 41 7.94 -6.27 3.11
N ASP A 42 7.26 -7.29 2.59
CA ASP A 42 7.78 -8.06 1.47
C ASP A 42 7.62 -7.23 0.20
N LEU A 43 8.68 -6.52 -0.19
CA LEU A 43 8.71 -5.69 -1.40
C LEU A 43 8.40 -6.49 -2.68
N SER A 44 8.58 -7.81 -2.68
CA SER A 44 8.26 -8.65 -3.84
C SER A 44 6.75 -8.84 -4.04
N ALA A 45 5.97 -8.84 -2.96
CA ALA A 45 4.51 -8.97 -3.02
C ALA A 45 3.82 -7.69 -3.54
N PHE A 46 4.41 -6.51 -3.33
CA PHE A 46 3.86 -5.25 -3.84
C PHE A 46 4.17 -5.01 -5.33
N ALA A 47 5.22 -5.64 -5.85
CA ALA A 47 5.56 -5.57 -7.26
C ALA A 47 4.50 -6.31 -8.10
N ASP A 48 4.14 -7.53 -7.71
CA ASP A 48 3.27 -8.40 -8.50
C ASP A 48 1.84 -7.83 -8.66
N ASP A 49 1.22 -7.34 -7.57
CA ASP A 49 -0.13 -6.73 -7.62
C ASP A 49 -0.17 -5.42 -8.43
N MET A 50 0.94 -4.67 -8.46
CA MET A 50 1.02 -3.40 -9.19
C MET A 50 1.23 -3.62 -10.69
N PHE A 51 2.06 -4.60 -11.08
CA PHE A 51 2.24 -4.99 -12.49
C PHE A 51 0.97 -5.60 -13.09
N VAL A 52 0.22 -6.40 -12.32
CA VAL A 52 -1.05 -6.99 -12.78
C VAL A 52 -2.11 -5.92 -13.04
N ASN A 53 -2.17 -4.88 -12.22
CA ASN A 53 -3.12 -3.78 -12.41
C ASN A 53 -2.75 -2.89 -13.62
N GLU A 54 -1.46 -2.67 -13.87
CA GLU A 54 -0.98 -1.87 -15.02
C GLU A 54 -1.22 -2.59 -16.36
N MET A 55 -0.96 -3.91 -16.43
CA MET A 55 -1.27 -4.72 -17.63
C MET A 55 -2.78 -4.81 -17.92
N SER A 56 -3.61 -4.80 -16.88
CA SER A 56 -5.07 -4.80 -17.03
C SER A 56 -5.59 -3.45 -17.54
N ALA A 57 -4.99 -2.33 -17.09
CA ALA A 57 -5.32 -1.00 -17.58
C ALA A 57 -4.93 -0.81 -19.06
N GLN A 58 -3.78 -1.34 -19.50
CA GLN A 58 -3.36 -1.27 -20.90
C GLN A 58 -4.30 -2.05 -21.85
N ARG A 59 -4.86 -3.17 -21.38
CA ARG A 59 -5.76 -4.04 -22.17
C ARG A 59 -7.16 -3.49 -22.38
N ALA A 60 -7.61 -2.57 -21.51
CA ALA A 60 -8.94 -1.95 -21.61
C ALA A 60 -9.00 -0.75 -22.57
N VAL A 61 -7.86 -0.32 -23.12
CA VAL A 61 -7.71 0.88 -23.97
C VAL A 61 -7.32 0.51 -25.42
N SER A 62 -7.35 -0.78 -25.79
CA SER A 62 -7.17 -1.28 -27.16
C SER A 62 -8.41 -1.94 -27.72
#